data_AF-W0N231-F1
#
_entry.id   AF-W0N231-F1
#
_cell.length_a   1.000
_cell.length_b   1.000
_cell.length_c   1.000
_cell.angle_alpha   90.00
_cell.angle_beta   90.00
_cell.angle_gamma   90.00
#
_symmetry.space_group_name_H-M   'P 1'
#
loop_
_entity.id
_entity.type
_entity.pdbx_description
1 polymer ?
#
loop_
_entity_poly.entity_id
_entity_poly.type
_entity_poly.pdbx_seq_one_letter_code
_entity_poly.pdbx_strand_id
1 'polypeptide(L)'
;MEKGPGALNAFDPTPAMLQQLKRHESAIQARHDALSEREKNTEKRLLEDRAALESKEQALYAQMEHRSRILEERENSVLQKQLDLEKALNKSSYESDKARRALSEEITAKREHLEILIAEAELEKARYSAQSQEAIQKNSGKFVSSALSTLGTKEQNFHTISIIWAVTGALSLVLAVIFAILSMIYSSDDFHQTSSSGLGYYFFHLFRGLLVVGVFAAMSRYAFLFSNSYMHESLKIGERVHAIKFGEFYLDTYGATAEWDQVREAFAHWNISGQSAFSRSEGGTLDVSFTGAAGKLAEKAVDIASKKAAPE
;
A
#
# COMPACT_ATOMS: atom_id res chain seq x y z
N MET A 1 76.50 142.72 -20.12
CA MET A 1 76.22 143.47 -21.36
C MET A 1 74.75 143.20 -21.67
N GLU A 2 73.85 144.16 -21.81
CA GLU A 2 73.95 145.57 -22.15
C GLU A 2 72.64 146.27 -21.71
N LYS A 3 72.71 147.59 -21.64
CA LYS A 3 71.80 148.54 -20.99
C LYS A 3 70.47 148.73 -21.74
N GLY A 4 69.46 149.26 -21.04
CA GLY A 4 68.51 150.20 -21.67
C GLY A 4 67.12 150.30 -21.01
N PRO A 5 66.78 151.43 -20.35
CA PRO A 5 65.45 151.71 -19.81
C PRO A 5 64.59 152.56 -20.76
N GLY A 6 63.27 152.57 -20.57
CA GLY A 6 62.36 153.48 -21.28
C GLY A 6 60.93 153.39 -20.75
N ALA A 7 60.44 154.50 -20.18
CA ALA A 7 59.14 154.64 -19.55
C ALA A 7 58.03 155.01 -20.55
N LEU A 8 56.79 154.69 -20.14
CA LEU A 8 55.49 155.30 -20.48
C LEU A 8 54.95 155.15 -21.91
N ASN A 9 53.83 154.43 -22.03
CA ASN A 9 52.54 155.06 -22.41
C ASN A 9 51.36 154.13 -22.15
N ALA A 10 50.36 154.68 -21.47
CA ALA A 10 49.05 154.08 -21.25
C ALA A 10 48.27 154.03 -22.58
N PHE A 11 47.68 152.86 -22.87
CA PHE A 11 46.80 152.65 -24.01
C PHE A 11 45.40 152.33 -23.50
N ASP A 12 44.46 153.23 -23.76
CA ASP A 12 43.08 153.24 -23.28
C ASP A 12 42.19 152.51 -24.32
N PRO A 13 41.56 151.37 -24.00
CA PRO A 13 40.68 150.69 -24.95
C PRO A 13 39.25 151.25 -24.90
N THR A 14 38.72 151.58 -26.07
CA THR A 14 37.43 152.24 -26.33
C THR A 14 36.19 151.43 -25.87
N PRO A 15 35.09 152.12 -25.52
CA PRO A 15 33.91 151.56 -24.82
C PRO A 15 33.12 150.45 -25.56
N ALA A 16 33.35 150.23 -26.86
CA ALA A 16 32.69 149.17 -27.63
C ALA A 16 33.25 147.76 -27.33
N MET A 17 34.54 147.64 -27.00
CA MET A 17 35.19 146.35 -26.68
C MET A 17 34.83 145.86 -25.27
N LEU A 18 34.69 146.78 -24.30
CA LEU A 18 34.21 146.48 -22.94
C LEU A 18 32.78 145.90 -22.92
N GLN A 19 31.93 146.30 -23.89
CA GLN A 19 30.57 145.78 -24.03
C GLN A 19 30.54 144.38 -24.67
N GLN A 20 31.49 144.09 -25.58
CA GLN A 20 31.65 142.76 -26.18
C GLN A 20 32.22 141.75 -25.18
N LEU A 21 33.21 142.17 -24.37
CA LEU A 21 33.75 141.36 -23.27
C LEU A 21 32.69 141.06 -22.21
N LYS A 22 31.91 142.04 -21.76
CA LYS A 22 30.80 141.80 -20.80
C LYS A 22 29.74 140.84 -21.33
N ARG A 23 29.40 140.93 -22.63
CA ARG A 23 28.45 139.98 -23.26
C ARG A 23 29.04 138.57 -23.34
N HIS A 24 30.32 138.45 -23.68
CA HIS A 24 31.02 137.17 -23.74
C HIS A 24 31.18 136.53 -22.35
N GLU A 25 31.47 137.35 -21.32
CA GLU A 25 31.53 136.92 -19.92
C GLU A 25 30.16 136.43 -19.44
N SER A 26 29.09 137.18 -19.68
CA SER A 26 27.73 136.77 -19.31
C SER A 26 27.24 135.52 -20.06
N ALA A 27 27.65 135.33 -21.31
CA ALA A 27 27.32 134.14 -22.10
C ALA A 27 28.12 132.91 -21.66
N ILE A 28 29.39 133.08 -21.29
CA ILE A 28 30.20 132.03 -20.69
C ILE A 28 29.62 131.64 -19.32
N GLN A 29 29.21 132.60 -18.51
CA GLN A 29 28.66 132.37 -17.18
C GLN A 29 27.29 131.68 -17.24
N ALA A 30 26.39 132.13 -18.12
CA ALA A 30 25.11 131.45 -18.35
C ALA A 30 25.29 130.02 -18.90
N ARG A 31 26.31 129.79 -19.74
CA ARG A 31 26.65 128.45 -20.24
C ARG A 31 27.27 127.58 -19.15
N HIS A 32 28.05 128.17 -18.25
CA HIS A 32 28.64 127.47 -17.10
C HIS A 32 27.57 127.09 -16.08
N ASP A 33 26.61 127.98 -15.80
CA ASP A 33 25.49 127.71 -14.91
C ASP A 33 24.54 126.66 -15.49
N ALA A 34 24.23 126.72 -16.80
CA ALA A 34 23.44 125.70 -17.47
C ALA A 34 24.13 124.32 -17.53
N LEU A 35 25.46 124.30 -17.64
CA LEU A 35 26.25 123.07 -17.53
C LEU A 35 26.27 122.54 -16.10
N SER A 36 26.42 123.41 -15.10
CA SER A 36 26.40 123.04 -13.68
C SER A 36 25.04 122.49 -13.23
N GLU A 37 23.92 123.07 -13.70
CA GLU A 37 22.59 122.52 -13.46
C GLU A 37 22.42 121.16 -14.15
N ARG A 38 22.90 121.01 -15.39
CA ARG A 38 22.82 119.75 -16.11
C ARG A 38 23.67 118.67 -15.43
N GLU A 39 24.87 119.01 -14.97
CA GLU A 39 25.75 118.14 -14.19
C GLU A 39 25.08 117.70 -12.89
N LYS A 40 24.54 118.63 -12.10
CA LYS A 40 23.77 118.31 -10.88
C LYS A 40 22.57 117.42 -11.16
N ASN A 41 21.86 117.66 -12.26
CA ASN A 41 20.68 116.86 -12.61
C ASN A 41 21.07 115.45 -13.10
N THR A 42 22.18 115.31 -13.83
CA THR A 42 22.74 114.01 -14.20
C THR A 42 23.30 113.25 -13.00
N GLU A 43 23.96 113.94 -12.07
CA GLU A 43 24.50 113.36 -10.85
C GLU A 43 23.38 112.87 -9.93
N LYS A 44 22.30 113.65 -9.81
CA LYS A 44 21.09 113.25 -9.08
C LYS A 44 20.44 112.00 -9.68
N ARG A 45 20.29 111.94 -11.01
CA ARG A 45 19.78 110.74 -11.70
C ARG A 45 20.68 109.52 -11.53
N LEU A 46 21.99 109.69 -11.61
CA LEU A 46 22.96 108.61 -11.39
C LEU A 46 22.91 108.10 -9.94
N LEU A 47 22.70 108.98 -8.96
CA LEU A 47 22.50 108.60 -7.56
C LEU A 47 21.18 107.86 -7.35
N GLU A 48 20.09 108.31 -7.97
CA GLU A 48 18.78 107.65 -7.94
C GLU A 48 18.84 106.26 -8.60
N ASP A 49 19.47 106.15 -9.78
CA ASP A 49 19.66 104.88 -10.48
C ASP A 49 20.58 103.93 -9.71
N ARG A 50 21.63 104.44 -9.07
CA ARG A 50 22.52 103.65 -8.21
C ARG A 50 21.78 103.14 -6.97
N ALA A 51 21.02 103.99 -6.30
CA ALA A 51 20.19 103.57 -5.17
C ALA A 51 19.12 102.54 -5.59
N ALA A 52 18.51 102.72 -6.77
CA ALA A 52 17.57 101.77 -7.33
C ALA A 52 18.23 100.42 -7.65
N LEU A 53 19.42 100.41 -8.23
CA LEU A 53 20.20 99.20 -8.51
C LEU A 53 20.62 98.49 -7.22
N GLU A 54 21.13 99.21 -6.23
CA GLU A 54 21.48 98.66 -4.92
C GLU A 54 20.26 98.05 -4.22
N SER A 55 19.09 98.70 -4.28
CA SER A 55 17.84 98.15 -3.72
C SER A 55 17.40 96.86 -4.43
N LYS A 56 17.55 96.80 -5.76
CA LYS A 56 17.18 95.64 -6.57
C LYS A 56 18.12 94.47 -6.34
N GLU A 57 19.42 94.76 -6.19
CA GLU A 57 20.43 93.77 -5.87
C GLU A 57 20.20 93.18 -4.46
N GLN A 58 19.93 94.02 -3.46
CA GLN A 58 19.55 93.56 -2.12
C GLN A 58 18.28 92.70 -2.13
N ALA A 59 17.25 93.10 -2.89
CA ALA A 59 16.03 92.30 -3.04
C ALA A 59 16.28 90.93 -3.70
N LEU A 60 17.18 90.89 -4.70
CA LEU A 60 17.60 89.63 -5.34
C LEU A 60 18.38 88.73 -4.39
N TYR A 61 19.33 89.28 -3.61
CA TYR A 61 20.04 88.50 -2.59
C TYR A 61 19.09 87.95 -1.54
N ALA A 62 18.16 88.77 -1.03
CA ALA A 62 17.16 88.32 -0.07
C ALA A 62 16.27 87.20 -0.65
N GLN A 63 15.87 87.31 -1.92
CA GLN A 63 15.08 86.27 -2.59
C GLN A 63 15.87 84.97 -2.78
N MET A 64 17.15 85.06 -3.17
CA MET A 64 18.02 83.90 -3.33
C MET A 64 18.29 83.20 -2.01
N GLU A 65 18.57 83.95 -0.95
CA GLU A 65 18.75 83.41 0.39
C GLU A 65 17.47 82.72 0.89
N HIS A 66 16.30 83.32 0.67
CA HIS A 66 15.02 82.72 1.01
C HIS A 66 14.78 81.41 0.25
N ARG A 67 15.06 81.37 -1.07
CA ARG A 67 14.96 80.14 -1.87
C ARG A 67 15.96 79.08 -1.40
N SER A 68 17.18 79.48 -1.08
CA SER A 68 18.21 78.57 -0.56
C SER A 68 17.75 77.90 0.73
N ARG A 69 17.21 78.68 1.69
CA ARG A 69 16.69 78.14 2.94
C ARG A 69 15.52 77.16 2.72
N ILE A 70 14.58 77.49 1.83
CA ILE A 70 13.46 76.59 1.51
C ILE A 70 13.95 75.29 0.86
N LEU A 71 14.92 75.37 -0.05
CA LEU A 71 15.48 74.19 -0.71
C LEU A 71 16.20 73.30 0.29
N GLU A 72 17.00 73.88 1.17
CA GLU A 72 17.71 73.17 2.24
C GLU A 72 16.73 72.50 3.22
N GLU A 73 15.65 73.18 3.61
CA GLU A 73 14.59 72.60 4.45
C GLU A 73 13.89 71.42 3.76
N ARG A 74 13.59 71.55 2.46
CA ARG A 74 12.99 70.47 1.68
C ARG A 74 13.94 69.29 1.52
N GLU A 75 15.20 69.54 1.21
CA GLU A 75 16.23 68.51 1.09
C GLU A 75 16.39 67.72 2.39
N ASN A 76 16.49 68.42 3.52
CA ASN A 76 16.52 67.81 4.84
C ASN A 76 15.25 67.00 5.15
N SER A 77 14.07 67.51 4.78
CA SER A 77 12.81 66.78 4.96
C SER A 77 12.71 65.52 4.10
N VAL A 78 13.28 65.53 2.90
CA VAL A 78 13.33 64.37 1.99
C VAL A 78 14.32 63.33 2.50
N LEU A 79 15.50 63.76 2.95
CA LEU A 79 16.49 62.91 3.59
C LEU A 79 15.93 62.20 4.84
N GLN A 80 15.22 62.93 5.70
CA GLN A 80 14.54 62.31 6.85
C GLN A 80 13.53 61.26 6.42
N LYS A 81 12.68 61.56 5.42
CA LYS A 81 11.71 60.58 4.90
C LYS A 81 12.39 59.35 4.29
N GLN A 82 13.50 59.52 3.57
CA GLN A 82 14.28 58.40 3.03
C GLN A 82 14.84 57.53 4.16
N LEU A 83 15.45 58.16 5.17
CA LEU A 83 16.00 57.46 6.34
C LEU A 83 14.91 56.69 7.10
N ASP A 84 13.75 57.30 7.30
CA ASP A 84 12.62 56.67 8.00
C ASP A 84 12.03 55.51 7.19
N LEU A 85 11.95 55.66 5.86
CA LEU A 85 11.50 54.60 4.96
C LEU A 85 12.50 53.44 4.91
N GLU A 86 13.81 53.73 4.89
CA GLU A 86 14.86 52.72 4.96
C GLU A 86 14.83 51.96 6.30
N LYS A 87 14.65 52.66 7.42
CA LYS A 87 14.45 52.05 8.74
C LYS A 87 13.20 51.16 8.77
N ALA A 88 12.09 51.63 8.21
CA ALA A 88 10.84 50.86 8.14
C ALA A 88 11.00 49.59 7.27
N LEU A 89 11.66 49.71 6.11
CA LEU A 89 11.98 48.58 5.24
C LEU A 89 12.89 47.56 5.93
N ASN A 90 13.98 48.02 6.55
CA ASN A 90 14.90 47.14 7.29
C ASN A 90 14.19 46.42 8.43
N LYS A 91 13.33 47.12 9.17
CA LYS A 91 12.52 46.51 10.23
C LYS A 91 11.57 45.45 9.67
N SER A 92 10.86 45.75 8.59
CA SER A 92 9.94 44.80 7.95
C SER A 92 10.67 43.58 7.39
N SER A 93 11.82 43.78 6.73
CA SER A 93 12.67 42.69 6.23
C SER A 93 13.15 41.80 7.37
N TYR A 94 13.60 42.40 8.48
CA TYR A 94 14.04 41.66 9.65
C TYR A 94 12.91 40.82 10.27
N GLU A 95 11.71 41.39 10.41
CA GLU A 95 10.54 40.67 10.92
C GLU A 95 10.13 39.51 9.99
N SER A 96 10.15 39.73 8.67
CA SER A 96 9.88 38.69 7.67
C SER A 96 10.91 37.57 7.72
N ASP A 97 12.20 37.89 7.80
CA ASP A 97 13.26 36.88 7.87
C ASP A 97 13.21 36.08 9.18
N LYS A 98 12.88 36.73 10.29
CA LYS A 98 12.66 36.05 11.57
C LYS A 98 11.47 35.09 11.48
N ALA A 99 10.36 35.51 10.90
CA ALA A 99 9.18 34.65 10.70
C ALA A 99 9.49 33.46 9.79
N ARG A 100 10.23 33.66 8.69
CA ARG A 100 10.66 32.59 7.78
C ARG A 100 11.56 31.57 8.47
N ARG A 101 12.51 32.03 9.30
CA ARG A 101 13.39 31.13 10.07
C ARG A 101 12.60 30.31 11.08
N ALA A 102 11.74 30.94 11.88
CA ALA A 102 10.90 30.24 12.84
C ALA A 102 9.99 29.19 12.16
N LEU A 103 9.38 29.54 11.02
CA LEU A 103 8.57 28.59 10.26
C LEU A 103 9.41 27.45 9.68
N SER A 104 10.61 27.73 9.17
CA SER A 104 11.51 26.70 8.66
C SER A 104 11.91 25.71 9.75
N GLU A 105 12.24 26.21 10.95
CA GLU A 105 12.58 25.39 12.12
C GLU A 105 11.39 24.52 12.56
N GLU A 106 10.17 25.07 12.55
CA GLU A 106 8.96 24.30 12.86
C GLU A 106 8.69 23.21 11.80
N ILE A 107 8.87 23.52 10.52
CA ILE A 107 8.70 22.56 9.43
C ILE A 107 9.73 21.44 9.55
N THR A 108 10.99 21.74 9.85
CA THR A 108 12.02 20.71 10.03
C THR A 108 11.72 19.82 11.22
N ALA A 109 11.33 20.40 12.37
CA ALA A 109 10.96 19.63 13.55
C ALA A 109 9.74 18.72 13.29
N LYS A 110 8.73 19.21 12.58
CA LYS A 110 7.56 18.41 12.19
C LYS A 110 7.91 17.29 11.21
N ARG A 111 8.81 17.54 10.26
CA ARG A 111 9.28 16.50 9.32
C ARG A 111 10.05 15.39 10.02
N GLU A 112 10.97 15.75 10.91
CA GLU A 112 11.71 14.77 11.73
C GLU A 112 10.76 13.93 12.59
N HIS A 113 9.76 14.57 13.22
CA HIS A 113 8.76 13.86 13.99
C HIS A 113 7.90 12.91 13.12
N LEU A 114 7.53 13.32 11.91
CA LEU A 114 6.80 12.45 10.98
C LEU A 114 7.64 11.26 10.51
N GLU A 115 8.93 11.46 10.24
CA GLU A 115 9.82 10.35 9.87
C GLU A 115 9.95 9.32 11.00
N ILE A 116 10.06 9.77 12.25
CA ILE A 116 10.06 8.89 13.42
C ILE A 116 8.75 8.10 13.52
N LEU A 117 7.61 8.76 13.36
CA LEU A 117 6.31 8.09 13.40
C LEU A 117 6.13 7.06 12.27
N ILE A 118 6.61 7.37 11.05
CA ILE A 118 6.58 6.44 9.92
C ILE A 118 7.46 5.22 10.24
N ALA A 119 8.68 5.43 10.73
CA ALA A 119 9.58 4.35 11.11
C ALA A 119 8.98 3.48 12.23
N GLU A 120 8.35 4.09 13.24
CA GLU A 120 7.68 3.37 14.32
C GLU A 120 6.49 2.57 13.80
N ALA A 121 5.65 3.15 12.93
CA ALA A 121 4.52 2.46 12.32
C ALA A 121 4.95 1.30 11.41
N GLU A 122 6.05 1.44 10.67
CA GLU A 122 6.63 0.36 9.86
C GLU A 122 7.13 -0.80 10.74
N LEU A 123 7.78 -0.47 11.86
CA LEU A 123 8.29 -1.45 12.82
C LEU A 123 7.14 -2.15 13.56
N GLU A 124 6.10 -1.42 13.95
CA GLU A 124 4.91 -1.97 14.58
C GLU A 124 4.13 -2.86 13.61
N LYS A 125 3.99 -2.44 12.34
CA LYS A 125 3.40 -3.26 11.27
C LYS A 125 4.18 -4.56 11.06
N ALA A 126 5.52 -4.51 11.07
CA ALA A 126 6.36 -5.70 10.96
C ALA A 126 6.15 -6.64 12.16
N ARG A 127 6.05 -6.11 13.39
CA ARG A 127 5.77 -6.90 14.60
C ARG A 127 4.39 -7.55 14.59
N TYR A 128 3.33 -6.81 14.24
CA TYR A 128 1.98 -7.37 14.12
C TYR A 128 1.89 -8.40 13.00
N SER A 129 2.58 -8.17 11.87
CA SER A 129 2.69 -9.16 10.80
C SER A 129 3.30 -10.44 11.35
N ALA A 130 4.46 -10.37 12.02
CA ALA A 130 5.12 -11.54 12.58
C ALA A 130 4.28 -12.27 13.65
N GLN A 131 3.64 -11.54 14.57
CA GLN A 131 2.76 -12.14 15.59
C GLN A 131 1.51 -12.78 14.98
N SER A 132 0.87 -12.12 14.00
CA SER A 132 -0.27 -12.68 13.30
C SER A 132 0.11 -13.93 12.51
N GLN A 133 1.29 -13.94 11.88
CA GLN A 133 1.86 -15.08 11.17
C GLN A 133 2.10 -16.27 12.12
N GLU A 134 2.72 -16.03 13.27
CA GLU A 134 2.96 -17.07 14.28
C GLU A 134 1.64 -17.64 14.82
N ALA A 135 0.65 -16.78 15.07
CA ALA A 135 -0.67 -17.19 15.54
C ALA A 135 -1.44 -18.01 14.48
N ILE A 136 -1.36 -17.62 13.20
CA ILE A 136 -1.98 -18.35 12.09
C ILE A 136 -1.32 -19.72 11.91
N GLN A 137 0.02 -19.79 11.94
CA GLN A 137 0.74 -21.05 11.81
C GLN A 137 0.44 -22.00 12.97
N LYS A 138 0.49 -21.49 14.21
CA LYS A 138 0.25 -22.29 15.42
C LYS A 138 -1.20 -22.79 15.51
N ASN A 139 -2.18 -21.94 15.21
CA ASN A 139 -3.59 -22.35 15.28
C ASN A 139 -3.95 -23.26 14.10
N SER A 140 -3.59 -22.90 12.87
CA SER A 140 -3.93 -23.70 11.68
C SER A 140 -3.25 -25.06 11.72
N GLY A 141 -1.96 -25.13 12.09
CA GLY A 141 -1.23 -26.38 12.27
C GLY A 141 -1.86 -27.28 13.34
N LYS A 142 -2.36 -26.71 14.45
CA LYS A 142 -3.07 -27.49 15.49
C LYS A 142 -4.39 -28.07 15.00
N PHE A 143 -5.17 -27.33 14.22
CA PHE A 143 -6.43 -27.84 13.66
C PHE A 143 -6.19 -28.91 12.59
N VAL A 144 -5.20 -28.69 11.71
CA VAL A 144 -4.87 -29.64 10.64
C VAL A 144 -4.29 -30.93 11.22
N SER A 145 -3.34 -30.85 12.15
CA SER A 145 -2.77 -32.04 12.82
C SER A 145 -3.82 -32.82 13.64
N SER A 146 -4.76 -32.14 14.29
CA SER A 146 -5.88 -32.80 14.99
C SER A 146 -6.82 -33.53 14.03
N ALA A 147 -7.14 -32.91 12.89
CA ALA A 147 -7.92 -33.54 11.82
C ALA A 147 -7.18 -34.76 11.24
N LEU A 148 -5.87 -34.64 10.99
CA LEU A 148 -5.02 -35.71 10.50
C LEU A 148 -4.93 -36.89 11.47
N SER A 149 -4.74 -36.63 12.76
CA SER A 149 -4.72 -37.67 13.79
C SER A 149 -6.06 -38.41 13.86
N THR A 150 -7.17 -37.67 13.79
CA THR A 150 -8.52 -38.26 13.83
C THR A 150 -8.78 -39.11 12.58
N LEU A 151 -8.42 -38.62 11.39
CA LEU A 151 -8.61 -39.34 10.14
C LEU A 151 -7.67 -40.54 10.00
N GLY A 152 -6.40 -40.41 10.39
CA GLY A 152 -5.43 -41.51 10.41
C GLY A 152 -5.86 -42.63 11.38
N THR A 153 -6.41 -42.26 12.55
CA THR A 153 -7.01 -43.24 13.47
C THR A 153 -8.19 -43.97 12.82
N LYS A 154 -9.06 -43.25 12.10
CA LYS A 154 -10.18 -43.86 11.37
C LYS A 154 -9.72 -44.77 10.22
N GLU A 155 -8.71 -44.36 9.46
CA GLU A 155 -8.08 -45.16 8.41
C GLU A 155 -7.57 -46.49 8.97
N GLN A 156 -6.79 -46.42 10.06
CA GLN A 156 -6.25 -47.61 10.71
C GLN A 156 -7.36 -48.51 11.23
N ASN A 157 -8.40 -47.94 11.85
CA ASN A 157 -9.55 -48.72 12.34
C ASN A 157 -10.30 -49.43 11.19
N PHE A 158 -10.55 -48.77 10.07
CA PHE A 158 -11.20 -49.44 8.93
C PHE A 158 -10.30 -50.51 8.31
N HIS A 159 -8.99 -50.26 8.24
CA HIS A 159 -8.05 -51.25 7.75
C HIS A 159 -7.99 -52.49 8.67
N THR A 160 -7.93 -52.32 9.99
CA THR A 160 -7.96 -53.45 10.92
C THR A 160 -9.28 -54.23 10.86
N ILE A 161 -10.42 -53.53 10.78
CA ILE A 161 -11.73 -54.16 10.58
C ILE A 161 -11.76 -54.96 9.28
N SER A 162 -11.20 -54.42 8.19
CA SER A 162 -11.12 -55.13 6.91
C SER A 162 -10.36 -56.45 7.00
N ILE A 163 -9.24 -56.46 7.74
CA ILE A 163 -8.42 -57.65 7.97
C ILE A 163 -9.18 -58.67 8.82
N ILE A 164 -9.85 -58.22 9.90
CA ILE A 164 -10.64 -59.10 10.77
C ILE A 164 -11.73 -59.82 9.97
N TRP A 165 -12.45 -59.11 9.11
CA TRP A 165 -13.47 -59.71 8.25
C TRP A 165 -12.88 -60.66 7.21
N ALA A 166 -11.72 -60.35 6.62
CA ALA A 166 -11.03 -61.26 5.70
C ALA A 166 -10.62 -62.57 6.40
N VAL A 167 -10.03 -62.47 7.60
CA VAL A 167 -9.62 -63.63 8.40
C VAL A 167 -10.84 -64.46 8.82
N THR A 168 -11.93 -63.80 9.22
CA THR A 168 -13.20 -64.48 9.56
C THR A 168 -13.77 -65.23 8.36
N GLY A 169 -13.73 -64.62 7.17
CA GLY A 169 -14.17 -65.25 5.92
C GLY A 169 -13.32 -66.46 5.53
N ALA A 170 -11.99 -66.37 5.70
CA ALA A 170 -11.08 -67.48 5.46
C ALA A 170 -11.27 -68.62 6.47
N LEU A 171 -11.40 -68.29 7.76
CA LEU A 171 -11.64 -69.26 8.83
C LEU A 171 -12.96 -70.02 8.62
N SER A 172 -14.01 -69.31 8.17
CA SER A 172 -15.31 -69.89 7.81
C SER A 172 -15.18 -70.98 6.75
N LEU A 173 -14.36 -70.79 5.72
CA LEU A 173 -14.13 -71.80 4.68
C LEU A 173 -13.36 -73.00 5.21
N VAL A 174 -12.33 -72.77 6.02
CA VAL A 174 -11.56 -73.85 6.66
C VAL A 174 -12.49 -74.70 7.54
N LEU A 175 -13.34 -74.06 8.35
CA LEU A 175 -14.34 -74.75 9.17
C LEU A 175 -15.36 -75.51 8.32
N ALA A 176 -15.78 -74.98 7.17
CA ALA A 176 -16.67 -75.69 6.25
C ALA A 176 -16.05 -76.99 5.74
N VAL A 177 -14.77 -76.96 5.37
CA VAL A 177 -14.04 -78.14 4.90
C VAL A 177 -13.85 -79.16 6.02
N ILE A 178 -13.44 -78.71 7.23
CA ILE A 178 -13.30 -79.57 8.40
C ILE A 178 -14.64 -80.23 8.73
N PHE A 179 -15.73 -79.45 8.76
CA PHE A 179 -17.07 -79.96 9.01
C PHE A 179 -17.49 -81.00 7.96
N ALA A 180 -17.21 -80.75 6.68
CA ALA A 180 -17.52 -81.70 5.61
C ALA A 180 -16.77 -83.04 5.80
N ILE A 181 -15.48 -83.00 6.16
CA ILE A 181 -14.67 -84.19 6.41
C ILE A 181 -15.17 -84.95 7.65
N LEU A 182 -15.40 -84.25 8.77
CA LEU A 182 -15.91 -84.88 10.00
C LEU A 182 -17.31 -85.48 9.78
N SER A 183 -18.20 -84.74 9.11
CA SER A 183 -19.53 -85.23 8.75
C SER A 183 -19.45 -86.49 7.89
N MET A 184 -18.46 -86.60 6.99
CA MET A 184 -18.25 -87.79 6.16
C MET A 184 -17.79 -89.00 7.00
N ILE A 185 -16.84 -88.80 7.92
CA ILE A 185 -16.32 -89.88 8.79
C ILE A 185 -17.42 -90.39 9.72
N TYR A 186 -18.08 -89.50 10.48
CA TYR A 186 -19.14 -89.89 11.41
C TYR A 186 -20.35 -90.52 10.72
N SER A 187 -20.72 -90.04 9.53
CA SER A 187 -21.82 -90.66 8.77
C SER A 187 -21.46 -92.07 8.27
N SER A 188 -20.17 -92.36 8.08
CA SER A 188 -19.68 -93.68 7.68
C SER A 188 -19.70 -94.68 8.85
N ASP A 189 -19.39 -94.24 10.07
CA ASP A 189 -19.38 -95.11 11.26
C ASP A 189 -20.80 -95.49 11.72
N ASP A 190 -21.74 -94.55 11.70
CA ASP A 190 -23.16 -94.80 12.05
C ASP A 190 -23.85 -95.77 11.07
N PHE A 191 -23.37 -95.81 9.81
CA PHE A 191 -23.89 -96.70 8.78
C PHE A 191 -23.64 -98.18 9.10
N HIS A 192 -22.52 -98.52 9.73
CA HIS A 192 -22.21 -99.89 10.11
C HIS A 192 -23.05 -100.40 11.29
N GLN A 193 -23.71 -99.51 12.03
CA GLN A 193 -24.52 -99.85 13.21
C GLN A 193 -26.03 -99.89 12.94
N THR A 194 -26.51 -99.33 11.83
CA THR A 194 -27.95 -99.26 11.52
C THR A 194 -28.37 -100.32 10.50
N SER A 195 -29.28 -101.22 10.90
CA SER A 195 -29.74 -102.36 10.09
C SER A 195 -30.78 -102.03 8.99
N SER A 196 -31.10 -100.75 8.74
CA SER A 196 -32.13 -100.33 7.78
C SER A 196 -31.73 -99.15 6.89
N SER A 197 -30.51 -99.17 6.36
CA SER A 197 -29.95 -98.11 5.52
C SER A 197 -30.62 -98.03 4.13
N GLY A 198 -31.79 -97.40 4.04
CA GLY A 198 -32.44 -97.05 2.79
C GLY A 198 -31.81 -95.82 2.11
N LEU A 199 -32.09 -95.63 0.81
CA LEU A 199 -31.65 -94.47 0.02
C LEU A 199 -31.95 -93.10 0.68
N GLY A 200 -33.02 -93.00 1.46
CA GLY A 200 -33.40 -91.79 2.19
C GLY A 200 -32.36 -91.31 3.20
N TYR A 201 -31.61 -92.21 3.83
CA TYR A 201 -30.53 -91.88 4.77
C TYR A 201 -29.39 -91.12 4.06
N TYR A 202 -28.97 -91.59 2.88
CA TYR A 202 -27.94 -90.93 2.08
C TYR A 202 -28.37 -89.53 1.62
N PHE A 203 -29.61 -89.38 1.14
CA PHE A 203 -30.13 -88.08 0.77
C PHE A 203 -30.18 -87.12 1.97
N PHE A 204 -30.62 -87.59 3.14
CA PHE A 204 -30.68 -86.76 4.34
C PHE A 204 -29.29 -86.22 4.75
N HIS A 205 -28.27 -87.08 4.82
CA HIS A 205 -26.91 -86.68 5.17
C HIS A 205 -26.26 -85.77 4.11
N LEU A 206 -26.53 -86.02 2.82
CA LEU A 206 -26.05 -85.18 1.73
C LEU A 206 -26.66 -83.78 1.77
N PHE A 207 -27.99 -83.67 1.92
CA PHE A 207 -28.68 -82.38 2.02
C PHE A 207 -28.28 -81.61 3.28
N ARG A 208 -28.12 -82.30 4.42
CA ARG A 208 -27.64 -81.68 5.67
C ARG A 208 -26.23 -81.11 5.51
N GLY A 209 -25.31 -81.89 4.93
CA GLY A 209 -23.94 -81.43 4.67
C GLY A 209 -23.90 -80.25 3.70
N LEU A 210 -24.67 -80.33 2.61
CA LEU A 210 -24.78 -79.24 1.62
C LEU A 210 -25.33 -77.96 2.25
N LEU A 211 -26.35 -78.07 3.11
CA LEU A 211 -26.92 -76.92 3.81
C LEU A 211 -25.89 -76.25 4.71
N VAL A 212 -25.16 -77.02 5.53
CA VAL A 212 -24.16 -76.47 6.44
C VAL A 212 -23.01 -75.82 5.68
N VAL A 213 -22.45 -76.49 4.66
CA VAL A 213 -21.40 -75.92 3.80
C VAL A 213 -21.90 -74.66 3.08
N GLY A 214 -23.15 -74.66 2.61
CA GLY A 214 -23.79 -73.49 2.01
C GLY A 214 -23.88 -72.29 2.93
N VAL A 215 -24.21 -72.49 4.22
CA VAL A 215 -24.23 -71.43 5.22
C VAL A 215 -22.82 -70.87 5.48
N PHE A 216 -21.81 -71.71 5.63
CA PHE A 216 -20.42 -71.26 5.80
C PHE A 216 -19.88 -70.54 4.55
N ALA A 217 -20.27 -70.98 3.35
CA ALA A 217 -19.91 -70.32 2.10
C ALA A 217 -20.57 -68.94 1.98
N ALA A 218 -21.86 -68.83 2.34
CA ALA A 218 -22.57 -67.56 2.39
C ALA A 218 -21.93 -66.61 3.42
N MET A 219 -21.63 -67.10 4.63
CA MET A 219 -20.97 -66.33 5.68
C MET A 219 -19.59 -65.82 5.23
N SER A 220 -18.79 -66.69 4.59
CA SER A 220 -17.50 -66.32 4.03
C SER A 220 -17.63 -65.22 2.97
N ARG A 221 -18.61 -65.33 2.07
CA ARG A 221 -18.89 -64.30 1.06
C ARG A 221 -19.23 -62.95 1.69
N TYR A 222 -20.13 -62.91 2.67
CA TYR A 222 -20.47 -61.67 3.36
C TYR A 222 -19.25 -61.07 4.07
N ALA A 223 -18.45 -61.90 4.73
CA ALA A 223 -17.23 -61.45 5.38
C ALA A 223 -16.23 -60.83 4.38
N PHE A 224 -16.04 -61.43 3.19
CA PHE A 224 -15.19 -60.85 2.15
C PHE A 224 -15.76 -59.57 1.52
N LEU A 225 -17.09 -59.48 1.35
CA LEU A 225 -17.74 -58.25 0.87
C LEU A 225 -17.54 -57.08 1.84
N PHE A 226 -17.72 -57.33 3.14
CA PHE A 226 -17.45 -56.34 4.17
C PHE A 226 -15.97 -55.96 4.21
N SER A 227 -15.07 -56.95 4.16
CA SER A 227 -13.62 -56.70 4.09
C SER A 227 -13.25 -55.76 2.94
N ASN A 228 -13.74 -56.04 1.73
CA ASN A 228 -13.47 -55.21 0.55
C ASN A 228 -14.06 -53.79 0.69
N SER A 229 -15.25 -53.67 1.27
CA SER A 229 -15.91 -52.37 1.51
C SER A 229 -15.15 -51.52 2.51
N TYR A 230 -14.69 -52.11 3.62
CA TYR A 230 -13.86 -51.43 4.62
C TYR A 230 -12.48 -51.06 4.07
N MET A 231 -11.88 -51.90 3.21
CA MET A 231 -10.61 -51.60 2.55
C MET A 231 -10.73 -50.42 1.57
N HIS A 232 -11.81 -50.37 0.78
CA HIS A 232 -12.06 -49.23 -0.12
C HIS A 232 -12.26 -47.92 0.66
N GLU A 233 -12.98 -47.96 1.78
CA GLU A 233 -13.17 -46.75 2.60
C GLU A 233 -11.87 -46.35 3.32
N SER A 234 -11.01 -47.30 3.75
CA SER A 234 -9.70 -46.96 4.31
C SER A 234 -8.79 -46.29 3.28
N LEU A 235 -8.71 -46.81 2.05
CA LEU A 235 -7.93 -46.20 0.97
C LEU A 235 -8.39 -44.77 0.67
N LYS A 236 -9.71 -44.56 0.59
CA LYS A 236 -10.30 -43.24 0.36
C LYS A 236 -10.02 -42.27 1.50
N ILE A 237 -10.02 -42.73 2.74
CA ILE A 237 -9.61 -41.90 3.88
C ILE A 237 -8.11 -41.60 3.80
N GLY A 238 -7.27 -42.55 3.39
CA GLY A 238 -5.85 -42.35 3.14
C GLY A 238 -5.57 -41.28 2.07
N GLU A 239 -6.32 -41.30 0.96
CA GLU A 239 -6.26 -40.25 -0.07
C GLU A 239 -6.65 -38.87 0.49
N ARG A 240 -7.70 -38.80 1.32
CA ARG A 240 -8.09 -37.55 2.01
C ARG A 240 -7.00 -37.09 2.98
N VAL A 241 -6.43 -37.98 3.79
CA VAL A 241 -5.31 -37.70 4.69
C VAL A 241 -4.12 -37.15 3.90
N HIS A 242 -3.84 -37.71 2.73
CA HIS A 242 -2.75 -37.23 1.86
C HIS A 242 -3.01 -35.81 1.33
N ALA A 243 -4.21 -35.52 0.84
CA ALA A 243 -4.60 -34.18 0.40
C ALA A 243 -4.54 -33.14 1.55
N ILE A 244 -4.91 -33.56 2.77
CA ILE A 244 -4.82 -32.73 3.96
C ILE A 244 -3.36 -32.40 4.32
N LYS A 245 -2.48 -33.41 4.31
CA LYS A 245 -1.04 -33.24 4.57
C LYS A 245 -0.40 -32.30 3.57
N PHE A 246 -0.86 -32.30 2.31
CA PHE A 246 -0.41 -31.34 1.31
C PHE A 246 -0.80 -29.90 1.69
N GLY A 247 -2.03 -29.69 2.17
CA GLY A 247 -2.47 -28.38 2.69
C GLY A 247 -1.71 -27.95 3.95
N GLU A 248 -1.39 -28.88 4.86
CA GLU A 248 -0.52 -28.65 6.02
C GLU A 248 0.86 -28.18 5.58
N PHE A 249 1.49 -28.91 4.64
CA PHE A 249 2.79 -28.56 4.08
C PHE A 249 2.78 -27.19 3.39
N TYR A 250 1.70 -26.84 2.70
CA TYR A 250 1.55 -25.54 2.07
C TYR A 250 1.47 -24.40 3.09
N LEU A 251 0.71 -24.59 4.17
CA LEU A 251 0.65 -23.63 5.29
C LEU A 251 1.98 -23.52 6.03
N ASP A 252 2.72 -24.61 6.20
CA ASP A 252 4.03 -24.58 6.85
C ASP A 252 5.11 -23.91 5.97
N THR A 253 5.03 -24.10 4.65
CA THR A 253 6.02 -23.55 3.71
C THR A 253 5.73 -22.11 3.31
N TYR A 254 4.45 -21.77 3.14
CA TYR A 254 4.02 -20.49 2.58
C TYR A 254 3.08 -19.68 3.47
N GLY A 255 2.60 -20.22 4.61
CA GLY A 255 1.56 -19.57 5.43
C GLY A 255 1.89 -18.16 5.94
N ALA A 256 3.16 -17.76 5.94
CA ALA A 256 3.59 -16.41 6.31
C ALA A 256 3.47 -15.38 5.16
N THR A 257 3.45 -15.81 3.90
CA THR A 257 3.40 -14.96 2.69
C THR A 257 2.25 -15.31 1.73
N ALA A 258 1.50 -16.38 2.01
CA ALA A 258 0.43 -16.84 1.15
C ALA A 258 -0.77 -15.90 1.19
N GLU A 259 -1.19 -15.46 0.02
CA GLU A 259 -2.45 -14.75 -0.17
C GLU A 259 -3.62 -15.71 0.11
N TRP A 260 -4.71 -15.21 0.67
CA TRP A 260 -5.87 -16.01 1.06
C TRP A 260 -6.43 -16.87 -0.09
N ASP A 261 -6.33 -16.39 -1.32
CA ASP A 261 -6.77 -17.14 -2.51
C ASP A 261 -5.90 -18.37 -2.79
N GLN A 262 -4.60 -18.31 -2.53
CA GLN A 262 -3.69 -19.45 -2.68
C GLN A 262 -3.92 -20.52 -1.61
N VAL A 263 -4.18 -20.08 -0.37
CA VAL A 263 -4.59 -20.98 0.73
C VAL A 263 -5.91 -21.64 0.38
N ARG A 264 -6.90 -20.88 -0.11
CA ARG A 264 -8.19 -21.41 -0.54
C ARG A 264 -8.05 -22.45 -1.65
N GLU A 265 -7.18 -22.22 -2.64
CA GLU A 265 -6.94 -23.15 -3.74
C GLU A 265 -6.29 -24.45 -3.26
N ALA A 266 -5.31 -24.37 -2.36
CA ALA A 266 -4.68 -25.55 -1.72
C ALA A 266 -5.70 -26.40 -0.94
N PHE A 267 -6.68 -25.76 -0.28
CA PHE A 267 -7.75 -26.45 0.46
C PHE A 267 -8.96 -26.83 -0.39
N ALA A 268 -9.12 -26.29 -1.61
CA ALA A 268 -10.26 -26.59 -2.48
C ALA A 268 -10.34 -28.07 -2.87
N HIS A 269 -9.19 -28.73 -2.99
CA HIS A 269 -9.08 -30.13 -3.40
C HIS A 269 -9.06 -31.12 -2.22
N TRP A 270 -9.07 -30.67 -0.97
CA TRP A 270 -9.18 -31.55 0.22
C TRP A 270 -10.46 -32.38 0.17
N ASN A 271 -11.58 -31.75 -0.20
CA ASN A 271 -12.90 -32.37 -0.09
C ASN A 271 -13.18 -33.28 -1.29
N ILE A 272 -12.46 -34.40 -1.36
CA ILE A 272 -12.75 -35.48 -2.30
C ILE A 272 -14.04 -36.16 -1.83
N SER A 273 -15.17 -35.65 -2.31
CA SER A 273 -16.52 -36.19 -2.10
C SER A 273 -16.71 -37.47 -2.94
N GLY A 274 -15.92 -38.51 -2.68
CA GLY A 274 -16.17 -39.83 -3.25
C GLY A 274 -17.45 -40.44 -2.67
N GLN A 275 -18.25 -41.11 -3.50
CA GLN A 275 -19.35 -41.97 -3.04
C GLN A 275 -18.82 -42.98 -2.00
N SER A 276 -19.61 -43.29 -0.97
CA SER A 276 -19.20 -44.28 0.03
C SER A 276 -19.33 -45.69 -0.55
N ALA A 277 -18.36 -46.57 -0.25
CA ALA A 277 -18.46 -47.97 -0.66
C ALA A 277 -19.74 -48.65 -0.10
N PHE A 278 -20.24 -48.16 1.04
CA PHE A 278 -21.48 -48.64 1.65
C PHE A 278 -22.74 -48.17 0.89
N SER A 279 -22.70 -47.06 0.17
CA SER A 279 -23.85 -46.54 -0.58
C SER A 279 -24.15 -47.30 -1.88
N ARG A 280 -23.19 -48.08 -2.39
CA ARG A 280 -23.35 -48.88 -3.62
C ARG A 280 -23.77 -50.34 -3.32
N SER A 281 -23.73 -50.76 -2.05
CA SER A 281 -24.02 -52.12 -1.61
C SER A 281 -25.52 -52.46 -1.50
N GLU A 282 -26.43 -51.47 -1.54
CA GLU A 282 -27.86 -51.71 -1.33
C GLU A 282 -28.65 -52.13 -2.58
N GLY A 283 -28.05 -52.17 -3.78
CA GLY A 283 -28.80 -52.43 -5.03
C GLY A 283 -28.13 -53.27 -6.11
N GLY A 284 -26.92 -53.79 -5.90
CA GLY A 284 -26.11 -54.39 -6.97
C GLY A 284 -25.93 -55.90 -6.83
N THR A 285 -26.88 -56.66 -7.37
CA THR A 285 -26.72 -58.03 -7.88
C THR A 285 -26.02 -59.04 -6.96
N LEU A 286 -26.81 -59.90 -6.31
CA LEU A 286 -26.41 -61.30 -6.10
C LEU A 286 -25.79 -61.79 -7.41
N ASP A 287 -24.47 -61.91 -7.43
CA ASP A 287 -23.72 -62.29 -8.62
C ASP A 287 -24.26 -63.63 -9.11
N VAL A 288 -25.03 -63.55 -10.20
CA VAL A 288 -25.75 -64.64 -10.88
C VAL A 288 -24.77 -65.71 -11.38
N SER A 289 -23.46 -65.44 -11.30
CA SER A 289 -22.40 -66.39 -11.64
C SER A 289 -22.41 -67.65 -10.75
N PHE A 290 -22.67 -67.55 -9.44
CA PHE A 290 -22.66 -68.71 -8.55
C PHE A 290 -23.99 -69.46 -8.53
N THR A 291 -25.13 -68.75 -8.59
CA THR A 291 -26.44 -69.40 -8.81
C THR A 291 -26.51 -70.05 -10.19
N GLY A 292 -25.85 -69.45 -11.19
CA GLY A 292 -25.62 -70.05 -12.51
C GLY A 292 -24.66 -71.24 -12.49
N ALA A 293 -23.60 -71.22 -11.68
CA ALA A 293 -22.70 -72.36 -11.53
C ALA A 293 -23.36 -73.53 -10.78
N ALA A 294 -24.10 -73.25 -9.70
CA ALA A 294 -24.89 -74.23 -8.97
C ALA A 294 -26.04 -74.79 -9.85
N GLY A 295 -26.70 -73.93 -10.62
CA GLY A 295 -27.72 -74.33 -11.60
C GLY A 295 -27.15 -75.23 -12.70
N LYS A 296 -26.00 -74.88 -13.27
CA LYS A 296 -25.30 -75.71 -14.28
C LYS A 296 -24.85 -77.06 -13.72
N LEU A 297 -24.42 -77.11 -12.46
CA LEU A 297 -24.05 -78.37 -11.81
C LEU A 297 -25.28 -79.24 -11.51
N ALA A 298 -26.40 -78.63 -11.10
CA ALA A 298 -27.66 -79.34 -10.88
C ALA A 298 -28.23 -79.89 -12.20
N GLU A 299 -28.23 -79.09 -13.26
CA GLU A 299 -28.68 -79.49 -14.60
C GLU A 299 -27.82 -80.65 -15.15
N LYS A 300 -26.49 -80.56 -14.99
CA LYS A 300 -25.57 -81.63 -15.40
C LYS A 300 -25.73 -82.91 -14.57
N ALA A 301 -26.07 -82.79 -13.28
CA ALA A 301 -26.34 -83.95 -12.43
C ALA A 301 -27.68 -84.64 -12.80
N VAL A 302 -28.71 -83.85 -13.16
CA VAL A 302 -30.00 -84.35 -13.63
C VAL A 302 -29.87 -85.06 -14.98
N ASP A 303 -29.09 -84.51 -15.92
CA ASP A 303 -28.84 -85.14 -17.22
C ASP A 303 -28.11 -86.48 -17.10
N ILE A 304 -27.12 -86.56 -16.18
CA ILE A 304 -26.39 -87.81 -15.93
C ILE A 304 -27.30 -88.86 -15.28
N ALA A 305 -28.19 -88.44 -14.37
CA ALA A 305 -29.16 -89.34 -13.75
C ALA A 305 -30.21 -89.85 -14.76
N SER A 306 -30.68 -88.96 -15.65
CA SER A 306 -31.70 -89.29 -16.67
C SER A 306 -31.14 -90.23 -17.75
N LYS A 307 -29.88 -90.05 -18.17
CA LYS A 307 -29.20 -90.97 -19.10
C LYS A 307 -28.93 -92.37 -18.54
N LYS A 308 -28.87 -92.52 -17.21
CA LYS A 308 -28.58 -93.80 -16.55
C LYS A 308 -29.85 -94.58 -16.15
N ALA A 309 -31.02 -93.94 -16.22
CA ALA A 309 -32.32 -94.53 -15.88
C ALA A 309 -33.12 -95.04 -17.10
N ALA A 310 -32.59 -94.92 -18.32
CA ALA A 310 -33.13 -95.58 -19.49
C ALA A 310 -32.57 -97.01 -19.57
N PRO A 311 -33.37 -98.06 -19.33
CA PRO A 311 -32.98 -99.41 -19.67
C PRO A 311 -33.07 -99.59 -21.19
N GLU A 312 -32.10 -100.27 -21.79
CA GLU A 312 -32.31 -100.96 -23.07
C GLU A 312 -33.45 -101.99 -22.93
#